data_AF-U3I7X3-F1
#
_entry.id   AF-U3I7X3-F1
#
_cell.length_a   1.000
_cell.length_b   1.000
_cell.length_c   1.000
_cell.angle_alpha   90.00
_cell.angle_beta   90.00
_cell.angle_gamma   90.00
#
_symmetry.space_group_name_H-M   'P 1'
#
loop_
_entity.id
_entity.type
_entity.pdbx_description
1 polymer ?
#
loop_
_entity_poly.entity_id
_entity_poly.type
_entity_poly.pdbx_seq_one_letter_code
_entity_poly.pdbx_strand_id
1 'polypeptide(L)'
;MLSLLYQEGPSTEGIFRRSGSAKTCKELKEKLDSGAEVDLACESIFVTASLFKDFLRNIPGSILSSQLCDKWVSVMDQGNNEEKIKSIQRLIEQLPRANVVLLRYIFGVLHGIEMRSEENQMNAFNLAICIAPSLLWPPVSSTPDMESEFTKKISSLVQFLTENCCRIFGEEINSLFGEILMTSSKQKPPEKSDKVPGAKRRNLFCEPLEAAGFLLGLSPLTTCVLSLADVGPSPLWF
;
A
#
# COMPACT_ATOMS: atom_id res chain seq x y z
N MET A 1 4.04 -0.65 5.83
CA MET A 1 4.51 -0.30 4.45
C MET A 1 3.89 0.99 3.92
N LEU A 2 2.56 1.06 3.70
CA LEU A 2 1.91 2.24 3.08
C LEU A 2 2.17 3.56 3.82
N SER A 3 2.13 3.56 5.16
CA SER A 3 2.47 4.75 5.97
C SER A 3 3.87 5.29 5.68
N LEU A 4 4.88 4.42 5.62
CA LEU A 4 6.26 4.83 5.33
C LEU A 4 6.37 5.40 3.91
N LEU A 5 5.72 4.74 2.94
CA LEU A 5 5.70 5.22 1.55
C LEU A 5 5.01 6.58 1.42
N TYR A 6 3.94 6.83 2.19
CA TYR A 6 3.28 8.13 2.23
C TYR A 6 4.19 9.22 2.82
N GLN A 7 4.92 8.91 3.89
CA GLN A 7 5.78 9.88 4.59
C GLN A 7 7.07 10.20 3.83
N GLU A 8 7.76 9.19 3.32
CA GLU A 8 9.10 9.34 2.74
C GLU A 8 9.10 9.36 1.21
N GLY A 9 8.12 8.72 0.58
CA GLY A 9 8.02 8.60 -0.88
C GLY A 9 8.08 9.95 -1.60
N PRO A 10 7.30 10.97 -1.20
CA PRO A 10 7.27 12.27 -1.89
C PRO A 10 8.62 13.00 -1.90
N SER A 11 9.49 12.74 -0.92
CA SER A 11 10.85 13.33 -0.83
C SER A 11 11.94 12.44 -1.45
N THR A 12 11.59 11.26 -1.98
CA THR A 12 12.57 10.26 -2.41
C THR A 12 12.68 10.18 -3.93
N GLU A 13 13.83 10.60 -4.46
CA GLU A 13 14.09 10.55 -5.90
C GLU A 13 14.03 9.13 -6.47
N GLY A 14 13.17 8.93 -7.46
CA GLY A 14 13.00 7.67 -8.18
C GLY A 14 12.34 6.56 -7.36
N ILE A 15 11.53 6.90 -6.35
CA ILE A 15 10.72 5.93 -5.61
C ILE A 15 9.86 5.07 -6.56
N PHE A 16 9.70 3.77 -6.26
CA PHE A 16 9.14 2.73 -7.14
C PHE A 16 9.92 2.39 -8.42
N ARG A 17 10.68 3.33 -9.00
CA ARG A 17 11.56 3.08 -10.16
C ARG A 17 12.85 2.37 -9.75
N ARG A 18 13.50 2.85 -8.69
CA ARG A 18 14.72 2.26 -8.14
C ARG A 18 14.37 1.06 -7.25
N SER A 19 15.11 -0.02 -7.42
CA SER A 19 14.95 -1.24 -6.61
C SER A 19 15.76 -1.17 -5.32
N GLY A 20 15.19 -1.71 -4.25
CA GLY A 20 15.93 -1.99 -3.02
C GLY A 20 16.91 -3.15 -3.18
N SER A 21 17.74 -3.37 -2.17
CA SER A 21 18.65 -4.53 -2.10
C SER A 21 17.86 -5.84 -2.22
N ALA A 22 18.10 -6.62 -3.28
CA ALA A 22 17.40 -7.88 -3.52
C ALA A 22 17.59 -8.89 -2.36
N LYS A 23 18.78 -8.90 -1.75
CA LYS A 23 19.08 -9.71 -0.57
C LYS A 23 18.19 -9.30 0.61
N THR A 24 18.15 -8.00 0.91
CA THR A 24 17.34 -7.45 2.01
C THR A 24 15.85 -7.67 1.76
N CYS A 25 15.36 -7.44 0.54
CA CYS A 25 13.98 -7.73 0.17
C CYS A 25 13.63 -9.20 0.41
N LYS A 26 14.51 -10.13 0.04
CA LYS A 26 14.28 -11.56 0.27
C LYS A 26 14.23 -11.90 1.76
N GLU A 27 15.23 -11.47 2.53
CA GLU A 27 15.32 -11.74 3.97
C GLU A 27 14.12 -11.14 4.73
N LEU A 28 13.76 -9.90 4.41
CA LEU A 28 12.63 -9.24 5.03
C LEU A 28 11.33 -9.92 4.62
N LYS A 29 11.14 -10.28 3.35
CA LYS A 29 9.98 -11.06 2.89
C LYS A 29 9.83 -12.38 3.64
N GLU A 30 10.90 -13.11 3.89
CA GLU A 30 10.83 -14.38 4.64
C GLU A 30 10.40 -14.17 6.10
N LYS A 31 11.00 -13.17 6.78
CA LYS A 31 10.59 -12.79 8.15
C LYS A 31 9.13 -12.41 8.18
N LEU A 32 8.78 -11.60 7.19
CA LEU A 32 7.45 -11.18 6.92
C LEU A 32 6.52 -12.42 6.81
N ASP A 33 6.66 -13.26 5.80
CA ASP A 33 5.75 -14.39 5.56
C ASP A 33 5.67 -15.39 6.74
N SER A 34 6.66 -15.40 7.65
CA SER A 34 6.63 -16.17 8.90
C SER A 34 5.85 -15.52 10.06
N GLY A 35 5.34 -14.30 9.90
CA GLY A 35 4.66 -13.52 10.93
C GLY A 35 5.59 -12.83 11.93
N ALA A 36 6.90 -12.77 11.64
CA ALA A 36 7.86 -12.10 12.52
C ALA A 36 7.70 -10.57 12.45
N GLU A 37 7.95 -9.91 13.59
CA GLU A 37 8.00 -8.45 13.61
C GLU A 37 9.21 -7.93 12.81
N VAL A 38 8.94 -6.98 11.92
CA VAL A 38 9.94 -6.33 11.10
C VAL A 38 9.79 -4.83 11.24
N ASP A 39 10.84 -4.17 11.72
CA ASP A 39 10.92 -2.72 11.72
C ASP A 39 11.39 -2.21 10.35
N LEU A 40 10.43 -1.93 9.47
CA LEU A 40 10.69 -1.38 8.14
C LEU A 40 11.16 0.08 8.16
N ALA A 41 11.05 0.81 9.28
CA ALA A 41 11.50 2.19 9.38
C ALA A 41 13.04 2.30 9.47
N CYS A 42 13.71 1.23 9.88
CA CYS A 42 15.18 1.14 9.88
C CYS A 42 15.75 0.76 8.50
N GLU A 43 14.90 0.44 7.53
CA GLU A 43 15.28 -0.07 6.22
C GLU A 43 15.16 1.01 5.15
N SER A 44 15.86 0.83 4.02
CA SER A 44 15.72 1.77 2.91
C SER A 44 14.29 1.80 2.38
N ILE A 45 13.75 2.99 2.12
CA ILE A 45 12.43 3.15 1.49
C ILE A 45 12.31 2.43 0.14
N PHE A 46 13.43 2.22 -0.58
CA PHE A 46 13.45 1.42 -1.82
C PHE A 46 13.18 -0.07 -1.56
N VAL A 47 13.60 -0.59 -0.41
CA VAL A 47 13.27 -1.96 0.04
C VAL A 47 11.78 -2.03 0.35
N THR A 48 11.25 -1.08 1.13
CA THR A 48 9.81 -0.98 1.42
C THR A 48 8.96 -0.90 0.14
N ALA A 49 9.36 -0.08 -0.84
CA ALA A 49 8.67 0.01 -2.13
C ALA A 49 8.75 -1.29 -2.94
N SER A 50 9.89 -1.99 -2.89
CA SER A 50 10.07 -3.27 -3.59
C SER A 50 9.24 -4.39 -2.97
N LEU A 51 9.24 -4.49 -1.64
CA LEU A 51 8.38 -5.40 -0.88
C LEU A 51 6.90 -5.12 -1.14
N PHE A 52 6.51 -3.83 -1.19
CA PHE A 52 5.14 -3.45 -1.47
C PHE A 52 4.70 -3.87 -2.88
N LYS A 53 5.53 -3.64 -3.91
CA LYS A 53 5.25 -4.13 -5.27
C LYS A 53 5.17 -5.67 -5.32
N ASP A 54 6.04 -6.35 -4.58
CA ASP A 54 6.01 -7.81 -4.49
C ASP A 54 4.73 -8.32 -3.82
N PHE A 55 4.32 -7.72 -2.70
CA PHE A 55 3.05 -8.03 -2.04
C PHE A 55 1.86 -7.93 -3.01
N LEU A 56 1.75 -6.82 -3.75
CA LEU A 56 0.65 -6.62 -4.71
C LEU A 56 0.63 -7.69 -5.82
N ARG A 57 1.80 -8.05 -6.35
CA ARG A 57 1.95 -9.08 -7.39
C ARG A 57 1.61 -10.49 -6.88
N ASN A 58 1.73 -10.75 -5.58
CA ASN A 58 1.39 -12.04 -4.99
C ASN A 58 -0.09 -12.16 -4.60
N ILE A 59 -0.91 -11.12 -4.79
CA ILE A 59 -2.36 -11.19 -4.58
C ILE A 59 -2.98 -12.13 -5.63
N PRO A 60 -3.67 -13.21 -5.24
CA PRO A 60 -4.33 -14.12 -6.18
C PRO A 60 -5.31 -13.36 -7.07
N GLY A 61 -5.15 -13.47 -8.39
CA GLY A 61 -6.01 -12.79 -9.35
C GLY A 61 -5.81 -11.28 -9.47
N SER A 62 -4.78 -10.68 -8.86
CA SER A 62 -4.48 -9.23 -8.83
C SER A 62 -5.48 -8.37 -8.04
N ILE A 63 -5.01 -7.23 -7.55
CA ILE A 63 -5.84 -6.30 -6.76
C ILE A 63 -6.98 -5.67 -7.59
N LEU A 64 -6.77 -5.46 -8.89
CA LEU A 64 -7.79 -4.97 -9.83
C LEU A 64 -8.66 -6.09 -10.42
N SER A 65 -8.47 -7.35 -10.01
CA SER A 65 -9.13 -8.53 -10.56
C SER A 65 -8.83 -8.79 -12.03
N SER A 66 -8.08 -9.86 -12.31
CA SER A 66 -7.75 -10.32 -13.66
C SER A 66 -8.99 -10.75 -14.45
N GLN A 67 -10.11 -11.02 -13.79
CA GLN A 67 -11.40 -11.29 -14.44
C GLN A 67 -12.04 -10.03 -15.05
N LEU A 68 -11.69 -8.85 -14.54
CA LEU A 68 -12.17 -7.56 -15.05
C LEU A 68 -11.17 -6.91 -16.01
N CYS A 69 -10.07 -7.60 -16.32
CA CYS A 69 -8.96 -7.16 -17.14
C CYS A 69 -9.39 -6.51 -18.46
N ASP A 70 -10.21 -7.18 -19.26
CA ASP A 70 -10.68 -6.64 -20.55
C ASP A 70 -11.54 -5.39 -20.37
N LYS A 71 -12.36 -5.36 -19.29
CA LYS A 71 -13.19 -4.19 -18.99
C LYS A 71 -12.31 -2.99 -18.64
N TRP A 72 -11.29 -3.17 -17.80
CA TRP A 72 -10.33 -2.13 -17.45
C TRP A 72 -9.66 -1.51 -18.67
N VAL A 73 -9.18 -2.36 -19.57
CA VAL A 73 -8.54 -1.95 -20.82
C VAL A 73 -9.51 -1.19 -21.72
N SER A 74 -10.76 -1.67 -21.84
CA SER A 74 -11.79 -1.04 -22.68
C SER A 74 -12.19 0.35 -22.19
N VAL A 75 -12.05 0.66 -20.90
CA VAL A 75 -12.34 2.00 -20.38
C VAL A 75 -11.40 3.04 -20.99
N MET A 76 -10.15 2.66 -21.28
CA MET A 76 -9.18 3.60 -21.85
C MET A 76 -9.54 4.01 -23.28
N ASP A 77 -10.33 3.21 -23.98
CA ASP A 77 -10.85 3.47 -25.33
C ASP A 77 -12.16 4.30 -25.32
N GLN A 78 -12.72 4.60 -24.15
CA GLN A 78 -13.91 5.46 -24.03
C GLN A 78 -13.59 6.93 -24.35
N GLY A 79 -14.65 7.71 -24.57
CA GLY A 79 -14.56 9.11 -24.98
C GLY A 79 -13.94 10.05 -23.95
N ASN A 80 -14.76 10.90 -23.35
CA ASN A 80 -14.27 11.96 -22.45
C ASN A 80 -13.89 11.40 -21.06
N ASN A 81 -13.17 12.22 -20.27
CA ASN A 81 -12.70 11.82 -18.95
C ASN A 81 -13.84 11.53 -17.95
N GLU A 82 -15.01 12.17 -18.08
CA GLU A 82 -16.15 11.92 -17.19
C GLU A 82 -16.74 10.52 -17.38
N GLU A 83 -16.84 10.07 -18.62
CA GLU A 83 -17.27 8.72 -18.97
C GLU A 83 -16.30 7.68 -18.41
N LYS A 84 -14.99 7.94 -18.55
CA LYS A 84 -13.93 7.08 -17.99
C LYS A 84 -14.04 6.97 -16.48
N ILE A 85 -14.17 8.09 -15.76
CA ILE A 85 -14.32 8.12 -14.30
C ILE A 85 -15.54 7.31 -13.87
N LYS A 86 -16.71 7.53 -14.49
CA LYS A 86 -17.93 6.78 -14.16
C LYS A 86 -17.80 5.29 -14.42
N SER A 87 -17.16 4.90 -15.53
CA SER A 87 -16.93 3.50 -15.85
C SER A 87 -15.95 2.85 -14.87
N ILE A 88 -14.88 3.55 -14.48
CA ILE A 88 -13.93 3.09 -13.46
C ILE A 88 -14.65 2.89 -12.12
N GLN A 89 -15.47 3.86 -11.68
CA GLN A 89 -16.20 3.75 -10.41
C GLN A 89 -17.09 2.50 -10.37
N ARG A 90 -17.82 2.21 -11.46
CA ARG A 90 -18.62 0.98 -11.60
C ARG A 90 -17.79 -0.30 -11.56
N LEU A 91 -16.54 -0.27 -12.05
CA LEU A 91 -15.64 -1.41 -11.96
C LEU A 91 -15.08 -1.59 -10.56
N ILE A 92 -14.77 -0.50 -9.86
CA ILE A 92 -14.35 -0.53 -8.45
C ILE A 92 -15.46 -1.12 -7.57
N GLU A 93 -16.72 -0.80 -7.83
CA GLU A 93 -17.88 -1.36 -7.12
C GLU A 93 -18.03 -2.89 -7.28
N GLN A 94 -17.44 -3.48 -8.33
CA GLN A 94 -17.42 -4.93 -8.54
C GLN A 94 -16.27 -5.62 -7.81
N LEU A 95 -15.32 -4.88 -7.24
CA LEU A 95 -14.19 -5.45 -6.51
C LEU A 95 -14.58 -5.82 -5.07
N PRO A 96 -13.90 -6.82 -4.47
CA PRO A 96 -14.03 -7.08 -3.04
C PRO A 96 -13.73 -5.83 -2.21
N ARG A 97 -14.47 -5.63 -1.12
CA ARG A 97 -14.32 -4.45 -0.24
C ARG A 97 -12.87 -4.24 0.22
N ALA A 98 -12.16 -5.32 0.55
CA ALA A 98 -10.76 -5.26 0.98
C ALA A 98 -9.85 -4.66 -0.11
N ASN A 99 -10.05 -5.05 -1.38
CA ASN A 99 -9.32 -4.52 -2.52
C ASN A 99 -9.60 -3.02 -2.70
N VAL A 100 -10.86 -2.61 -2.62
CA VAL A 100 -11.24 -1.19 -2.74
C VAL A 100 -10.58 -0.34 -1.66
N VAL A 101 -10.59 -0.81 -0.40
CA VAL A 101 -9.92 -0.12 0.72
C VAL A 101 -8.43 0.02 0.44
N LEU A 102 -7.75 -1.07 0.05
CA LEU A 102 -6.32 -1.03 -0.24
C LEU A 102 -6.00 -0.13 -1.45
N LEU A 103 -6.82 -0.13 -2.50
CA LEU A 103 -6.67 0.76 -3.66
C LEU A 103 -6.77 2.23 -3.26
N ARG A 104 -7.68 2.61 -2.36
CA ARG A 104 -7.75 3.98 -1.84
C ARG A 104 -6.42 4.42 -1.21
N TYR A 105 -5.81 3.56 -0.40
CA TYR A 105 -4.50 3.87 0.21
C TYR A 105 -3.37 3.90 -0.82
N ILE A 106 -3.36 2.97 -1.79
CA ILE A 106 -2.36 2.96 -2.87
C ILE A 106 -2.40 4.27 -3.64
N PHE A 107 -3.58 4.64 -4.16
CA PHE A 107 -3.71 5.83 -4.98
C PHE A 107 -3.52 7.12 -4.17
N GLY A 108 -3.81 7.12 -2.86
CA GLY A 108 -3.45 8.23 -1.97
C GLY A 108 -1.93 8.40 -1.83
N VAL A 109 -1.18 7.32 -1.70
CA VAL A 109 0.31 7.36 -1.70
C VAL A 109 0.85 7.84 -3.04
N LEU A 110 0.35 7.26 -4.14
CA LEU A 110 0.83 7.61 -5.48
C LEU A 110 0.56 9.07 -5.81
N HIS A 111 -0.62 9.59 -5.46
CA HIS A 111 -0.95 11.00 -5.63
C HIS A 111 -0.04 11.89 -4.80
N GLY A 112 0.18 11.57 -3.52
CA GLY A 112 1.11 12.34 -2.66
C GLY A 112 2.54 12.39 -3.22
N ILE A 113 3.01 11.31 -3.86
CA ILE A 113 4.32 11.28 -4.53
C ILE A 113 4.31 12.14 -5.79
N GLU A 114 3.28 11.99 -6.64
CA GLU A 114 3.15 12.70 -7.90
C GLU A 114 3.08 14.23 -7.73
N MET A 115 2.44 14.69 -6.65
CA MET A 115 2.39 16.12 -6.28
C MET A 115 3.77 16.75 -6.02
N ARG A 116 4.82 15.95 -5.80
CA ARG A 116 6.21 16.39 -5.64
C ARG A 116 7.13 15.88 -6.75
N SER A 117 6.55 15.60 -7.92
CA SER A 117 7.27 15.04 -9.06
C SER A 117 8.42 15.90 -9.58
N GLU A 118 8.38 17.22 -9.38
CA GLU A 118 9.50 18.12 -9.69
C GLU A 118 10.76 17.81 -8.86
N GLU A 119 10.59 17.33 -7.62
CA GLU A 119 11.70 16.97 -6.73
C GLU A 119 12.08 15.49 -6.88
N ASN A 120 11.09 14.60 -6.80
CA ASN A 120 11.34 13.16 -6.76
C ASN A 120 11.42 12.47 -8.14
N GLN A 121 11.17 13.21 -9.24
CA GLN A 121 11.22 12.73 -10.62
C GLN A 121 10.16 11.66 -10.98
N MET A 122 9.11 11.51 -10.18
CA MET A 122 8.06 10.49 -10.35
C MET A 122 6.68 11.13 -10.56
N ASN A 123 6.42 11.60 -11.78
CA ASN A 123 5.06 11.99 -12.20
C ASN A 123 4.13 10.78 -12.35
N ALA A 124 2.83 11.02 -12.59
CA ALA A 124 1.82 9.95 -12.71
C ALA A 124 2.20 8.90 -13.76
N PHE A 125 2.74 9.32 -14.90
CA PHE A 125 3.21 8.42 -15.96
C PHE A 125 4.37 7.52 -15.51
N ASN A 126 5.40 8.09 -14.88
CA ASN A 126 6.56 7.34 -14.38
C ASN A 126 6.16 6.34 -13.29
N LEU A 127 5.27 6.76 -12.38
CA LEU A 127 4.72 5.88 -11.34
C LEU A 127 3.92 4.73 -11.96
N ALA A 128 3.07 5.03 -12.94
CA ALA A 128 2.22 4.05 -13.58
C ALA A 128 3.05 2.95 -14.26
N ILE A 129 4.10 3.29 -15.01
CA ILE A 129 5.00 2.29 -15.61
C ILE A 129 5.59 1.35 -14.54
N CYS A 130 5.97 1.89 -13.39
CA CYS A 130 6.65 1.13 -12.35
C CYS A 130 5.72 0.22 -11.55
N ILE A 131 4.45 0.62 -11.34
CA ILE A 131 3.52 -0.07 -10.44
C ILE A 131 2.43 -0.85 -11.16
N ALA A 132 2.06 -0.48 -12.40
CA ALA A 132 1.01 -1.14 -13.18
C ALA A 132 1.16 -2.66 -13.26
N PRO A 133 2.35 -3.24 -13.53
CA PRO A 133 2.51 -4.70 -13.60
C PRO A 133 2.25 -5.41 -12.26
N SER A 134 2.25 -4.68 -11.15
CA SER A 134 1.94 -5.22 -9.81
C SER A 134 0.45 -5.07 -9.46
N LEU A 135 -0.31 -4.25 -10.19
CA LEU A 135 -1.73 -4.00 -9.92
C LEU A 135 -2.66 -4.86 -10.78
N LEU A 136 -2.26 -5.15 -12.02
CA LEU A 136 -3.03 -5.96 -12.97
C LEU A 136 -2.10 -6.59 -14.01
N TRP A 137 -2.35 -7.84 -14.34
CA TRP A 137 -1.65 -8.59 -15.39
C TRP A 137 -2.65 -9.44 -16.17
N PRO A 138 -2.37 -9.73 -17.46
CA PRO A 138 -3.29 -10.47 -18.29
C PRO A 138 -3.37 -11.94 -17.84
N PRO A 139 -4.45 -12.66 -18.21
CA PRO A 139 -4.49 -14.11 -18.06
C PRO A 139 -3.36 -14.77 -18.87
N VAL A 140 -2.84 -15.91 -18.40
CA VAL A 140 -1.65 -16.63 -18.92
C VAL A 140 -1.72 -17.02 -20.42
N SER A 141 -2.86 -16.83 -21.09
CA SER A 141 -3.10 -17.24 -22.48
C SER A 141 -2.86 -16.15 -23.55
N SER A 142 -2.13 -15.07 -23.24
CA SER A 142 -1.85 -13.97 -24.17
C SER A 142 -0.64 -14.22 -25.09
N THR A 143 -0.68 -13.70 -26.31
CA THR A 143 0.50 -13.66 -27.21
C THR A 143 1.39 -12.45 -26.89
N PRO A 144 2.70 -12.47 -27.22
CA PRO A 144 3.61 -11.38 -26.89
C PRO A 144 3.18 -9.99 -27.39
N ASP A 145 2.60 -9.91 -28.59
CA ASP A 145 2.11 -8.65 -29.17
C ASP A 145 0.89 -8.11 -28.39
N MET A 146 -0.02 -9.00 -27.97
CA MET A 146 -1.16 -8.62 -27.14
C MET A 146 -0.72 -8.18 -25.75
N GLU A 147 0.32 -8.81 -25.18
CA GLU A 147 0.87 -8.43 -23.87
C GLU A 147 1.49 -7.03 -23.87
N SER A 148 2.16 -6.64 -24.96
CA SER A 148 2.76 -5.31 -25.09
C SER A 148 1.70 -4.21 -25.10
N GLU A 149 0.68 -4.34 -25.95
CA GLU A 149 -0.43 -3.38 -26.01
C GLU A 149 -1.23 -3.35 -24.71
N PHE A 150 -1.43 -4.52 -24.10
CA PHE A 150 -2.06 -4.64 -22.80
C PHE A 150 -1.30 -3.85 -21.73
N THR A 151 0.02 -4.05 -21.63
CA THR A 151 0.86 -3.39 -20.63
C THR A 151 0.83 -1.87 -20.77
N LYS A 152 0.80 -1.35 -22.00
CA LYS A 152 0.64 0.08 -22.27
C LYS A 152 -0.71 0.59 -21.76
N LYS A 153 -1.81 -0.09 -22.10
CA LYS A 153 -3.15 0.32 -21.67
C LYS A 153 -3.33 0.26 -20.15
N ILE A 154 -2.77 -0.74 -19.47
CA ILE A 154 -2.78 -0.79 -18.00
C ILE A 154 -1.95 0.35 -17.41
N SER A 155 -0.79 0.68 -18.00
CA SER A 155 -0.02 1.83 -17.56
C SER A 155 -0.82 3.13 -17.73
N SER A 156 -1.51 3.32 -18.86
CA SER A 156 -2.39 4.47 -19.07
C SER A 156 -3.56 4.51 -18.09
N LEU A 157 -4.14 3.36 -17.74
CA LEU A 157 -5.18 3.26 -16.71
C LEU A 157 -4.66 3.69 -15.34
N VAL A 158 -3.52 3.17 -14.91
CA VAL A 158 -2.92 3.50 -13.61
C VAL A 158 -2.51 4.96 -13.53
N GLN A 159 -2.01 5.53 -14.63
CA GLN A 159 -1.76 6.96 -14.74
C GLN A 159 -3.06 7.74 -14.54
N PHE A 160 -4.12 7.41 -15.29
CA PHE A 160 -5.40 8.09 -15.20
C PHE A 160 -6.02 7.99 -13.79
N LEU A 161 -5.93 6.81 -13.16
CA LEU A 161 -6.36 6.59 -11.78
C LEU A 161 -5.58 7.46 -10.79
N THR A 162 -4.28 7.66 -11.01
CA THR A 162 -3.43 8.50 -10.15
C THR A 162 -3.81 9.96 -10.28
N GLU A 163 -3.93 10.47 -11.51
CA GLU A 163 -4.28 11.87 -11.82
C GLU A 163 -5.71 12.24 -11.37
N ASN A 164 -6.63 11.27 -11.36
CA ASN A 164 -8.05 11.50 -11.05
C ASN A 164 -8.49 10.83 -9.74
N CYS A 165 -7.55 10.46 -8.87
CA CYS A 165 -7.83 9.65 -7.68
C CYS A 165 -8.86 10.30 -6.74
N CYS A 166 -8.79 11.63 -6.52
CA CYS A 166 -9.77 12.36 -5.71
C CYS A 166 -11.19 12.29 -6.29
N ARG A 167 -11.32 12.31 -7.61
CA ARG A 167 -12.62 12.23 -8.30
C ARG A 167 -13.20 10.82 -8.30
N ILE A 168 -12.32 9.81 -8.32
CA ILE A 168 -12.68 8.39 -8.40
C ILE A 168 -13.00 7.82 -7.02
N PHE A 169 -12.17 8.11 -6.02
CA PHE A 169 -12.23 7.56 -4.67
C PHE A 169 -12.76 8.53 -3.61
N GLY A 170 -12.97 9.81 -3.97
CA GLY A 170 -13.39 10.89 -3.08
C GLY A 170 -12.23 11.72 -2.53
N GLU A 171 -12.50 12.98 -2.19
CA GLU A 171 -11.53 13.96 -1.65
C GLU A 171 -10.89 13.54 -0.31
N GLU A 172 -11.56 12.63 0.42
CA GLU A 172 -11.05 12.07 1.67
C GLU A 172 -9.72 11.32 1.50
N ILE A 173 -9.36 10.94 0.26
CA ILE A 173 -8.12 10.23 -0.03
C ILE A 173 -6.87 10.97 0.49
N ASN A 174 -6.92 12.31 0.51
CA ASN A 174 -5.85 13.17 1.01
C ASN A 174 -5.72 13.16 2.53
N SER A 175 -6.79 12.79 3.24
CA SER A 175 -6.85 12.77 4.71
C SER A 175 -6.63 11.38 5.31
N LEU A 176 -6.65 10.32 4.49
CA LEU A 176 -6.52 8.92 4.93
C LEU A 176 -5.32 8.68 5.85
N PHE A 177 -4.17 9.27 5.52
CA PHE A 177 -2.95 9.09 6.31
C PHE A 177 -2.87 10.04 7.51
N GLY A 178 -3.58 11.17 7.49
CA GLY A 178 -3.67 12.08 8.63
C GLY A 178 -4.30 11.39 9.85
N GLU A 179 -5.34 10.60 9.64
CA GLU A 179 -6.01 9.84 10.72
C GLU A 179 -5.11 8.74 11.31
N ILE A 180 -4.33 8.07 10.47
CA ILE A 180 -3.40 7.00 10.87
C ILE A 180 -2.21 7.58 11.66
N LEU A 181 -1.65 8.71 11.23
CA LEU A 181 -0.52 9.33 11.91
C LEU A 181 -0.89 9.92 13.28
N MET A 182 -2.15 10.36 13.44
CA MET A 182 -2.68 10.85 14.71
C MET A 182 -2.99 9.73 15.71
N THR A 183 -3.33 8.53 15.22
CA THR A 183 -3.58 7.36 16.10
C THR A 183 -2.28 6.76 16.62
N SER A 184 -1.21 6.74 15.82
CA SER A 184 0.14 6.33 16.28
C SER A 184 0.77 7.26 17.32
N SER A 185 0.38 8.55 17.33
CA SER A 185 0.90 9.53 18.30
C SER A 185 0.23 9.47 19.69
N LYS A 186 -0.87 8.71 19.85
CA LYS A 186 -1.57 8.59 21.15
C LYS A 186 -1.01 7.49 22.08
N GLN A 187 0.06 6.80 21.69
CA GLN A 187 0.84 5.94 22.58
C GLN A 187 2.10 6.65 23.07
N LYS A 188 1.93 7.73 23.85
CA LYS A 188 3.01 8.27 24.69
C LYS A 188 2.51 8.29 26.13
N PRO A 189 3.12 7.55 27.09
CA PRO A 189 2.73 7.65 28.48
C PRO A 189 2.96 9.08 28.98
N PRO A 190 2.15 9.58 29.93
CA PRO A 190 2.31 10.93 30.45
C PRO A 190 3.66 11.09 31.15
N GLU A 191 4.44 12.06 30.69
CA GLU A 191 5.63 12.57 31.36
C GLU A 191 5.26 13.03 32.78
N LYS A 192 5.80 12.37 33.81
CA LYS A 192 5.85 12.93 35.16
C LYS A 192 7.17 13.67 35.32
N SER A 193 7.07 14.99 35.30
CA SER A 193 8.09 15.89 35.83
C SER A 193 8.21 15.71 37.36
N ASP A 194 9.39 15.36 37.86
CA ASP A 194 9.97 15.99 39.05
C ASP A 194 11.46 15.61 39.28
N LYS A 195 12.29 16.66 39.24
CA LYS A 195 13.62 16.94 39.81
C LYS A 195 14.59 15.80 40.22
N VAL A 196 15.80 15.87 39.62
CA VAL A 196 17.09 15.21 39.96
C VAL A 196 17.82 16.09 41.01
N PRO A 197 18.71 15.62 41.95
CA PRO A 197 19.85 14.75 41.64
C PRO A 197 20.40 13.76 42.70
N GLY A 198 21.02 12.66 42.23
CA GLY A 198 21.97 11.90 43.06
C GLY A 198 22.27 10.45 42.64
N ALA A 199 23.40 10.26 41.96
CA ALA A 199 24.36 9.14 42.05
C ALA A 199 23.96 7.64 41.80
N LYS A 200 24.85 7.01 41.01
CA LYS A 200 25.25 5.58 40.93
C LYS A 200 24.29 4.57 40.29
N ARG A 201 24.58 4.25 39.01
CA ARG A 201 24.17 3.01 38.34
C ARG A 201 24.80 1.79 39.03
N ARG A 202 23.96 0.84 39.45
CA ARG A 202 24.28 -0.59 39.51
C ARG A 202 23.17 -1.35 38.80
N ASN A 203 23.59 -2.33 38.01
CA ASN A 203 22.77 -3.20 37.16
C ASN A 203 21.67 -3.90 37.94
N LEU A 204 20.48 -4.06 37.33
CA LEU A 204 19.55 -5.13 37.69
C LEU A 204 18.74 -5.56 36.46
N PHE A 205 18.98 -6.80 36.06
CA PHE A 205 18.06 -7.80 35.51
C PHE A 205 16.73 -7.34 34.91
N CYS A 206 16.50 -7.73 33.64
CA CYS A 206 15.18 -7.78 33.03
C CYS A 206 14.63 -9.20 33.23
N GLU A 207 13.67 -9.35 34.14
CA GLU A 207 12.80 -10.54 34.27
C GLU A 207 11.46 -10.26 33.56
N PRO A 208 10.75 -11.30 33.07
CA PRO A 208 9.65 -11.15 32.11
C PRO A 208 8.31 -10.85 32.79
N LEU A 209 7.52 -9.95 32.22
CA LEU A 209 6.16 -9.69 32.71
C LEU A 209 5.15 -10.48 31.87
N GLU A 210 4.68 -11.60 32.44
CA GLU A 210 3.47 -12.28 32.01
C GLU A 210 2.21 -11.42 32.26
N ALA A 211 1.28 -11.56 31.31
CA ALA A 211 -0.18 -11.54 31.45
C ALA A 211 -0.85 -10.40 32.26
N ALA A 212 -1.53 -9.52 31.52
CA ALA A 212 -2.79 -8.93 31.97
C ALA A 212 -3.79 -8.95 30.81
N GLY A 213 -4.74 -9.88 30.87
CA GLY A 213 -5.93 -9.84 30.04
C GLY A 213 -6.85 -8.70 30.47
N PHE A 214 -7.36 -7.95 29.49
CA PHE A 214 -8.57 -7.16 29.68
C PHE A 214 -9.46 -7.27 28.44
N LEU A 215 -10.72 -7.58 28.74
CA LEU A 215 -11.83 -7.83 27.85
C LEU A 215 -12.36 -6.54 27.21
N LEU A 216 -12.80 -6.70 25.95
CA LEU A 216 -13.88 -6.00 25.25
C LEU A 216 -13.69 -4.52 24.90
N GLY A 217 -13.43 -4.30 23.60
CA GLY A 217 -13.54 -3.00 22.93
C GLY A 217 -13.25 -3.11 21.43
N LEU A 218 -13.89 -4.07 20.75
CA LEU A 218 -13.68 -4.29 19.31
C LEU A 218 -14.19 -3.08 18.51
N SER A 219 -13.26 -2.39 17.86
CA SER A 219 -13.55 -1.35 16.88
C SER A 219 -14.11 -1.98 15.59
N PRO A 220 -14.79 -1.20 14.72
CA PRO A 220 -15.45 -1.74 13.51
C PRO A 220 -14.52 -2.46 12.52
N LEU A 221 -13.19 -2.32 12.68
CA LEU A 221 -12.20 -2.97 11.83
C LEU A 221 -12.01 -4.46 12.14
N THR A 222 -12.26 -4.92 13.38
CA THR A 222 -12.06 -6.33 13.72
C THR A 222 -13.13 -7.25 13.11
N THR A 223 -14.30 -6.71 12.75
CA THR A 223 -15.36 -7.49 12.10
C THR A 223 -15.07 -7.73 10.61
N CYS A 224 -14.22 -6.93 9.98
CA CYS A 224 -13.88 -7.10 8.57
C CYS A 224 -12.89 -8.27 8.33
N VAL A 225 -12.18 -8.71 9.38
CA VAL A 225 -11.18 -9.80 9.31
C VAL A 225 -11.84 -11.18 9.30
N LEU A 226 -13.04 -11.33 9.89
CA LEU A 226 -13.70 -12.64 9.99
C LEU A 226 -14.39 -13.11 8.71
N SER A 227 -14.51 -12.27 7.67
CA SER A 227 -15.14 -12.66 6.40
C SER A 227 -14.14 -13.09 5.30
N LEU A 228 -12.84 -13.06 5.58
CA LEU A 228 -11.78 -13.46 4.63
C LEU A 228 -11.23 -14.88 4.90
N ALA A 229 -11.83 -15.63 5.83
CA ALA A 229 -11.27 -16.88 6.36
C ALA A 229 -11.63 -18.17 5.59
N ASP A 230 -12.20 -18.10 4.37
CA ASP A 230 -12.63 -19.32 3.65
C ASP A 230 -11.87 -19.58 2.33
N VAL A 231 -10.60 -19.13 2.22
CA VAL A 231 -9.72 -19.52 1.10
C VAL A 231 -8.27 -19.68 1.56
N GLY A 232 -7.95 -20.83 2.17
CA GLY A 232 -6.59 -21.41 2.21
C GLY A 232 -5.46 -20.58 2.84
N PRO A 233 -4.23 -21.13 2.92
CA PRO A 233 -3.11 -20.46 3.57
C PRO A 233 -2.50 -19.44 2.60
N SER A 234 -2.99 -18.20 2.63
CA SER A 234 -2.30 -17.05 2.04
C SER A 234 -2.04 -16.02 3.15
N PRO A 235 -0.79 -15.53 3.31
CA PRO A 235 -0.43 -14.62 4.40
C PRO A 235 -1.01 -13.23 4.12
N LEU A 236 -2.09 -12.89 4.83
CA LEU A 236 -2.65 -11.54 4.83
C LEU A 236 -1.89 -10.70 5.85
N TRP A 237 -0.99 -9.89 5.33
CA TRP A 237 -0.25 -8.88 6.04
C TRP A 237 -1.04 -7.59 6.13
N PHE A 238 -1.77 -7.40 7.23
CA PHE A 238 -2.45 -6.16 7.55
C PHE A 238 -2.23 -5.78 9.01
#